data_AF-A0A1S1R0X8-F1
#
_entry.id   AF-A0A1S1R0X8-F1
#
_cell.length_a   1.000
_cell.length_b   1.000
_cell.length_c   1.000
_cell.angle_alpha   90.00
_cell.angle_beta   90.00
_cell.angle_gamma   90.00
#
_symmetry.space_group_name_H-M   'P 1'
#
loop_
_entity.id
_entity.type
_entity.pdbx_description
1 polymer ?
#
loop_
_entity_poly.entity_id
_entity_poly.type
_entity_poly.pdbx_seq_one_letter_code
_entity_poly.pdbx_strand_id
1 'polypeptide(L)' 'MTLRLTDGEAEALRLRSELEQRSMQEIAREAIREYIEAHSRAELLDQVLEEELPQYAEALRRLGE' A
#
# COMPACT_ATOMS: atom_id res chain seq x y z
N MET A 1 -10.07 13.87 -9.64
CA MET A 1 -8.66 13.44 -9.71
C MET A 1 -8.42 12.89 -11.10
N THR A 2 -7.35 13.32 -11.78
CA THR A 2 -7.05 12.85 -13.14
C THR A 2 -5.76 12.05 -13.08
N LEU A 3 -5.86 10.73 -13.24
CA LEU A 3 -4.72 9.82 -13.34
C LEU A 3 -4.30 9.72 -14.80
N ARG A 4 -2.98 9.73 -15.06
CA ARG A 4 -2.45 9.38 -16.38
C ARG A 4 -2.19 7.89 -16.38
N LEU A 5 -2.91 7.19 -17.25
CA LEU A 5 -2.82 5.74 -17.39
C LEU A 5 -2.16 5.42 -18.72
N THR A 6 -1.40 4.34 -18.73
CA THR A 6 -0.98 3.65 -19.95
C THR A 6 -2.20 2.96 -20.60
N ASP A 7 -2.09 2.62 -21.88
CA ASP A 7 -3.17 1.94 -22.60
C ASP A 7 -3.53 0.58 -21.96
N GLY A 8 -2.52 -0.14 -21.44
CA GLY A 8 -2.73 -1.41 -20.76
C GLY A 8 -3.46 -1.27 -19.42
N GLU A 9 -3.13 -0.26 -18.62
CA GLU A 9 -3.82 0.02 -17.35
C GLU A 9 -5.28 0.43 -17.60
N ALA A 10 -5.51 1.24 -18.63
CA ALA A 10 -6.86 1.65 -19.01
C ALA A 10 -7.72 0.45 -19.48
N GLU A 11 -7.14 -0.47 -20.25
CA GLU A 11 -7.82 -1.69 -20.68
C GLU A 11 -8.13 -2.62 -19.51
N ALA A 12 -7.18 -2.83 -18.60
CA ALA A 12 -7.39 -3.65 -17.41
C ALA A 12 -8.51 -3.11 -16.52
N LEU A 13 -8.55 -1.78 -16.30
CA LEU A 13 -9.63 -1.13 -15.55
C LEU A 13 -10.98 -1.24 -16.27
N ARG A 14 -10.99 -1.18 -17.60
CA ARG A 14 -12.22 -1.32 -18.41
C ARG A 14 -12.81 -2.71 -18.27
N LEU A 15 -12.01 -3.74 -18.50
CA LEU A 15 -12.43 -5.14 -18.34
C LEU A 15 -12.95 -5.40 -16.93
N ARG A 16 -12.27 -4.88 -15.91
CA ARG A 16 -12.70 -5.01 -14.51
C ARG A 16 -14.02 -4.28 -14.24
N SER A 17 -14.20 -3.09 -14.83
CA SER A 17 -15.42 -2.30 -14.70
C SER A 17 -16.66 -2.98 -15.27
N GLU A 18 -16.50 -3.67 -16.40
CA GLU A 18 -17.56 -4.44 -17.03
C GLU A 18 -17.93 -5.67 -16.18
N LEU A 19 -16.93 -6.37 -15.64
CA LEU A 19 -17.13 -7.54 -14.79
C LEU A 19 -17.85 -7.19 -13.47
N GLU A 20 -17.48 -6.08 -12.84
CA GLU A 20 -18.04 -5.67 -11.56
C GLU A 20 -19.26 -4.75 -11.67
N GLN A 21 -19.63 -4.35 -12.90
CA GLN A 21 -20.68 -3.36 -13.17
C GLN A 21 -20.50 -2.04 -12.41
N ARG A 22 -19.25 -1.60 -12.28
CA ARG A 22 -18.85 -0.40 -11.53
C ARG A 22 -18.12 0.55 -12.42
N SER A 23 -18.01 1.82 -12.03
CA SER A 23 -17.25 2.77 -12.84
C SER A 23 -15.74 2.49 -12.74
N MET A 24 -15.00 2.70 -13.83
CA MET A 24 -13.53 2.59 -13.83
C MET A 24 -12.87 3.46 -12.74
N GLN A 25 -13.45 4.64 -12.44
CA GLN A 25 -12.94 5.52 -11.37
C GLN A 25 -13.18 4.98 -9.96
N GLU A 26 -14.23 4.18 -9.77
CA GLU A 26 -14.51 3.55 -8.49
C GLU A 26 -13.52 2.42 -8.22
N ILE A 27 -13.31 1.56 -9.22
CA ILE A 27 -12.32 0.48 -9.17
C ILE A 27 -10.91 1.04 -8.95
N ALA A 28 -10.54 2.10 -9.68
CA ALA A 28 -9.24 2.73 -9.48
C ALA A 28 -9.07 3.30 -8.06
N ARG A 29 -10.12 3.89 -7.48
CA ARG A 29 -10.07 4.42 -6.10
C ARG A 29 -9.96 3.31 -5.06
N GLU A 30 -10.68 2.22 -5.26
CA GLU A 30 -10.59 1.05 -4.39
C GLU A 30 -9.22 0.38 -4.47
N ALA A 31 -8.70 0.13 -5.68
CA ALA A 31 -7.38 -0.44 -5.86
C ALA A 31 -6.27 0.40 -5.20
N ILE A 32 -6.35 1.73 -5.28
CA ILE A 32 -5.44 2.62 -4.56
C ILE A 32 -5.59 2.47 -3.05
N ARG A 33 -6.83 2.42 -2.54
CA ARG A 33 -7.09 2.24 -1.11
C ARG A 33 -6.55 0.91 -0.61
N GLU A 34 -6.86 -0.19 -1.29
CA GLU A 34 -6.39 -1.53 -0.94
C GLU A 34 -4.86 -1.62 -1.00
N TYR A 35 -4.23 -1.01 -2.01
CA TYR A 35 -2.78 -0.94 -2.08
C TYR A 35 -2.20 -0.21 -0.86
N ILE A 36 -2.73 0.98 -0.54
CA ILE A 36 -2.27 1.75 0.62
C ILE A 36 -2.52 0.97 1.92
N GLU A 37 -3.70 0.38 2.11
CA GLU A 37 -4.01 -0.40 3.31
C GLU A 37 -3.10 -1.62 3.47
N ALA A 38 -2.85 -2.36 2.39
CA ALA A 38 -1.96 -3.51 2.38
C ALA A 38 -0.50 -3.12 2.73
N HIS A 39 -0.04 -1.96 2.26
CA HIS A 39 1.32 -1.48 2.51
C HIS A 39 1.44 -0.69 3.81
N SER A 40 0.34 -0.13 4.33
CA SER A 40 0.33 0.65 5.57
C SER A 40 0.73 -0.18 6.78
N ARG A 41 0.44 -1.49 6.81
CA ARG A 41 0.85 -2.35 7.93
C ARG A 41 2.35 -2.64 7.92
N ALA A 42 2.97 -2.68 6.74
CA ALA A 42 4.41 -2.81 6.59
C ALA A 42 5.11 -1.47 6.88
N GLU A 43 4.58 -0.36 6.38
CA GLU A 43 5.12 0.99 6.66
C GLU A 43 4.94 1.41 8.12
N LEU A 44 3.82 1.10 8.78
CA LEU A 44 3.65 1.32 10.22
C LEU A 44 4.62 0.47 11.04
N LEU A 45 4.94 -0.75 10.57
CA LEU A 45 5.93 -1.61 11.22
C LEU A 45 7.34 -1.04 11.03
N ASP A 46 7.70 -0.62 9.82
CA ASP A 46 9.00 -0.02 9.52
C ASP A 46 9.17 1.34 10.22
N GLN A 47 8.12 2.16 10.30
CA GLN A 47 8.16 3.44 11.00
C GLN A 47 8.29 3.27 12.53
N VAL A 48 7.58 2.29 13.12
CA VAL A 48 7.77 1.93 14.54
C VAL A 48 9.17 1.34 14.77
N LEU A 49 9.68 0.52 13.85
CA LEU A 49 11.04 0.01 13.94
C LEU A 49 12.06 1.16 13.85
N GLU A 50 11.92 2.10 12.92
CA GLU A 50 12.83 3.24 12.78
C GLU A 50 12.76 4.23 13.98
N GLU A 51 11.58 4.46 14.56
CA GLU A 51 11.41 5.32 15.74
C GLU A 51 11.85 4.66 17.05
N GLU A 52 11.60 3.35 17.26
CA GLU A 52 11.82 2.66 18.53
C GLU A 52 13.14 1.86 18.59
N LEU A 53 13.76 1.49 17.46
CA LEU A 53 15.07 0.80 17.45
C LEU A 53 16.19 1.58 18.14
N PRO A 54 16.29 2.93 18.06
CA PRO A 54 17.28 3.68 18.83
C PRO A 54 17.09 3.53 20.35
N GLN A 55 15.85 3.34 20.81
CA GLN A 55 15.50 3.29 22.23
C GLN A 55 15.75 1.91 22.85
N TYR A 56 15.69 0.83 22.06
CA TYR A 56 15.98 -0.55 22.51
C TYR A 56 17.34 -1.09 22.04
N ALA A 57 18.14 -0.31 21.32
CA ALA A 57 19.46 -0.70 20.81
C ALA A 57 20.38 -1.26 21.91
N GLU A 58 20.33 -0.70 23.11
CA GLU A 58 21.12 -1.15 24.25
C GLU A 58 20.57 -2.44 24.89
N ALA A 59 19.24 -2.61 24.95
CA ALA A 59 18.61 -3.81 25.47
C ALA A 59 18.81 -5.03 24.55
N LEU A 60 18.74 -4.83 23.22
CA LEU A 60 18.99 -5.87 22.22
C LEU A 60 20.48 -6.28 22.18
N ARG A 61 21.41 -5.33 22.38
CA ARG A 61 22.85 -5.62 22.46
C ARG A 61 23.20 -6.50 23.65
N ARG A 62 22.56 -6.29 24.80
CA ARG A 62 22.78 -7.09 26.03
C ARG A 62 22.13 -8.47 26.01
N LEU A 63 21.18 -8.73 25.11
CA LEU A 63 20.55 -10.05 24.94
C LEU A 63 21.35 -10.96 24.00
N GLY A 64 22.26 -10.38 23.18
CA GLY A 64 23.16 -11.11 22.29
C GLY A 64 24.53 -11.46 22.89
N GLU A 65 24.81 -11.02 24.13
CA GLU A 65 25.92 -11.48 24.97
C GLU A 65 25.51 -12.73 25.77
#